data_AF-A0A3C0V376-F1
#
_entry.id   AF-A0A3C0V376-F1
#
_cell.length_a   1.000
_cell.length_b   1.000
_cell.length_c   1.000
_cell.angle_alpha   90.00
_cell.angle_beta   90.00
_cell.angle_gamma   90.00
#
_symmetry.space_group_name_H-M   'P 1'
#
loop_
_entity.id
_entity.type
_entity.pdbx_description
1 polymer ?
#
loop_
_entity_poly.entity_id
_entity_poly.type
_entity_poly.pdbx_seq_one_letter_code
_entity_poly.pdbx_strand_id
1 'polypeptide(L)'
;MDCHFISNKLIVYLDGETPHSETAMLEDHLVSCKECAKELKSLQGMNSLLDRMPSMPAPRNFARETVKRAVSLKERQYNLADWWRTVTFAWKAAACTVALAGIIIGGALAKQPFGRVAPTTSVQKALFADNEPSLSKTYTTIVIAGR
;
A
#
# COMPACT_ATOMS: atom_id res chain seq x y z
N MET A 1 -8.07 -28.91 14.52
CA MET A 1 -6.90 -28.32 13.84
C MET A 1 -5.97 -29.45 13.43
N ASP A 2 -5.36 -29.35 12.25
CA ASP A 2 -4.47 -30.38 11.71
C ASP A 2 -3.06 -30.25 12.29
N CYS A 3 -2.41 -31.37 12.62
CA CYS A 3 -1.04 -31.42 13.13
C CYS A 3 -0.05 -30.79 12.14
N HIS A 4 -0.28 -30.95 10.83
CA HIS A 4 0.56 -30.34 9.80
C HIS A 4 0.57 -28.80 9.87
N PHE A 5 -0.59 -28.20 10.15
CA PHE A 5 -0.68 -26.75 10.33
C PHE A 5 0.08 -26.29 11.58
N ILE A 6 -0.08 -27.02 12.68
CA ILE A 6 0.54 -26.68 13.97
C ILE A 6 2.06 -26.82 13.90
N SER A 7 2.58 -27.92 13.34
CA SER A 7 4.03 -28.14 13.17
C SER A 7 4.69 -26.98 12.42
N ASN A 8 4.08 -26.51 11.31
CA ASN A 8 4.58 -25.36 10.54
C ASN A 8 4.55 -24.03 11.32
N LYS A 9 3.79 -23.93 12.40
CA LYS A 9 3.63 -22.73 13.22
C LYS A 9 4.45 -22.77 14.51
N LEU A 10 5.07 -23.90 14.87
CA LEU A 10 5.79 -24.05 16.14
C LEU A 10 6.97 -23.09 16.27
N ILE A 11 7.72 -22.82 15.19
CA ILE A 11 8.87 -21.90 15.22
C ILE A 11 8.39 -20.47 15.50
N VAL A 12 7.40 -20.01 14.73
CA VAL A 12 6.78 -18.67 14.90
C VAL A 12 6.16 -18.51 16.29
N TYR A 13 5.61 -19.59 16.84
CA TYR A 13 5.10 -19.61 18.22
C TYR A 13 6.22 -19.51 19.24
N LEU A 14 7.31 -20.25 19.04
CA LEU A 14 8.47 -20.25 19.93
C LEU A 14 9.17 -18.89 19.96
N ASP A 15 9.21 -18.19 18.83
CA ASP A 15 9.76 -16.83 18.70
C ASP A 15 8.82 -15.75 19.27
N GLY A 16 7.60 -16.11 19.68
CA GLY A 16 6.60 -15.17 20.22
C GLY A 16 5.93 -14.31 19.15
N GLU A 17 6.09 -14.66 17.87
CA GLU A 17 5.56 -13.91 16.71
C GLU A 17 4.18 -14.41 16.25
N THR A 18 3.55 -15.31 17.02
CA THR A 18 2.21 -15.81 16.69
C THR A 18 1.15 -14.76 17.06
N PRO A 19 0.24 -14.40 16.13
CA PRO A 19 -0.87 -13.49 16.42
C PRO A 19 -1.73 -14.00 17.57
N HIS A 20 -2.17 -13.11 18.46
CA HIS A 20 -3.01 -13.46 19.62
C HIS A 20 -4.25 -14.30 19.28
N SER A 21 -4.84 -14.07 18.10
CA SER A 21 -5.99 -14.82 17.60
C SER A 21 -5.69 -16.30 17.31
N GLU A 22 -4.43 -16.63 17.00
CA GLU A 22 -3.98 -17.99 16.67
C GLU A 22 -3.38 -18.70 17.90
N THR A 23 -2.88 -17.96 18.89
CA THR A 23 -2.18 -18.50 20.07
C THR A 23 -3.05 -19.45 20.88
N ALA A 24 -4.27 -19.06 21.24
CA ALA A 24 -5.16 -19.89 22.05
C ALA A 24 -5.48 -21.23 21.38
N MET A 25 -5.72 -21.20 20.06
CA MET A 25 -5.98 -22.41 19.29
C MET A 25 -4.77 -23.34 19.22
N LEU A 26 -3.56 -22.75 19.13
CA LEU A 26 -2.31 -23.50 19.11
C LEU A 26 -2.05 -24.18 20.45
N GLU A 27 -2.24 -23.45 21.56
CA GLU A 27 -2.10 -23.95 22.93
C GLU A 27 -3.07 -25.10 23.20
N ASP A 28 -4.35 -24.97 22.82
CA ASP A 28 -5.34 -26.04 22.94
C ASP A 28 -4.91 -27.31 22.18
N HIS A 29 -4.32 -27.15 20.99
CA HIS A 29 -3.79 -28.29 20.24
C HIS A 29 -2.57 -28.92 20.91
N LEU A 30 -1.66 -28.12 21.46
CA LEU A 30 -0.46 -28.60 22.17
C LEU A 30 -0.83 -29.37 23.45
N VAL A 31 -1.94 -29.04 24.10
CA VAL A 31 -2.46 -29.79 25.25
C VAL A 31 -3.02 -31.15 24.83
N SER A 32 -3.70 -31.22 23.68
CA SER A 32 -4.38 -32.44 23.21
C SER A 32 -3.52 -33.37 22.35
N CYS A 33 -2.50 -32.85 21.67
CA CYS A 33 -1.65 -33.59 20.74
C CYS A 33 -0.23 -33.81 21.29
N LYS A 34 0.08 -35.06 21.66
CA LYS A 34 1.40 -35.42 22.22
C LYS A 34 2.56 -35.28 21.22
N GLU A 35 2.31 -35.52 19.93
CA GLU A 35 3.35 -35.43 18.90
C GLU A 35 3.81 -33.98 18.70
N CYS A 36 2.86 -33.04 18.52
CA CYS A 36 3.18 -31.62 18.40
C CYS A 36 3.82 -31.05 19.68
N ALA A 37 3.37 -31.50 20.87
CA ALA A 37 3.99 -31.10 22.14
C ALA A 37 5.44 -31.61 22.26
N LYS A 38 5.71 -32.83 21.79
CA LYS A 38 7.07 -33.40 21.77
C LYS A 38 7.98 -32.65 20.79
N GLU A 39 7.47 -32.30 19.61
CA GLU A 39 8.18 -31.49 18.63
C GLU A 39 8.55 -30.12 19.20
N LEU A 40 7.60 -29.42 19.82
CA LEU A 40 7.84 -28.15 20.49
C LEU A 40 8.93 -28.27 21.57
N LYS A 41 8.87 -29.32 22.40
CA LYS A 41 9.88 -29.58 23.43
C LYS A 41 11.26 -29.84 22.85
N SER A 42 11.34 -30.51 21.69
CA SER A 42 12.60 -30.74 20.97
C SER A 42 13.21 -29.42 20.49
N LEU A 43 12.40 -28.53 19.92
CA LEU A 43 12.82 -27.20 19.48
C LEU A 43 13.31 -26.34 20.66
N GLN A 44 12.55 -26.33 21.77
CA GLN A 44 12.97 -25.65 23.01
C GLN A 44 14.29 -26.20 23.55
N GLY A 45 14.47 -27.52 23.51
CA GLY A 45 15.73 -28.17 23.89
C GLY A 45 16.90 -27.69 23.04
N MET A 46 16.73 -27.60 21.73
CA MET A 46 17.75 -27.08 20.82
C MET A 46 18.11 -25.62 21.14
N ASN A 47 17.13 -24.73 21.32
CA ASN A 47 17.40 -23.34 21.72
C ASN A 47 18.14 -23.24 23.05
N SER A 48 17.77 -24.06 24.03
CA SER A 48 18.44 -24.08 25.33
C SER A 48 19.92 -24.49 25.25
N LEU A 49 20.31 -25.28 24.24
CA LEU A 49 21.71 -25.63 23.99
C LEU A 49 22.45 -24.47 23.33
N LEU A 50 21.80 -23.76 22.41
CA LEU A 50 22.37 -22.58 21.75
C LEU A 50 22.57 -21.43 22.76
N ASP A 51 21.63 -21.22 23.68
CA ASP A 51 21.70 -20.19 24.72
C ASP A 51 22.87 -20.40 25.70
N ARG A 52 23.37 -21.64 25.82
CA ARG A 52 24.53 -21.96 26.66
C ARG A 52 25.86 -21.66 25.99
N MET A 53 25.86 -21.33 24.70
CA MET A 53 27.10 -20.99 24.01
C MET A 53 27.66 -19.68 24.56
N PRO A 54 29.00 -19.56 24.65
CA PRO A 54 29.63 -18.33 25.11
C PRO A 54 29.23 -17.16 24.20
N SER A 55 28.78 -16.07 24.82
CA SER A 55 28.46 -14.84 24.09
C SER A 55 29.73 -14.27 23.45
N MET A 56 29.67 -14.00 22.15
CA MET A 56 30.77 -13.34 21.44
C MET A 56 30.73 -11.84 21.74
N PRO A 57 31.82 -11.24 22.25
CA PRO A 57 31.84 -9.81 22.52
C PRO A 57 31.73 -9.05 21.20
N ALA A 58 30.81 -8.09 21.15
CA ALA A 58 30.68 -7.21 19.98
C ALA A 58 31.97 -6.39 19.78
N PRO A 59 32.40 -6.14 18.54
CA PRO A 59 33.54 -5.27 18.26
C PRO A 59 33.37 -3.88 18.85
N ARG A 60 34.49 -3.20 19.15
CA ARG A 60 34.47 -1.81 19.61
C ARG A 60 33.70 -0.94 18.60
N ASN A 61 32.86 -0.04 19.13
CA ASN A 61 31.99 0.86 18.36
C ASN A 61 30.88 0.20 17.53
N PHE A 62 30.65 -1.12 17.62
CA PHE A 62 29.61 -1.80 16.85
C PHE A 62 28.22 -1.13 17.00
N ALA A 63 27.79 -0.89 18.25
CA ALA A 63 26.50 -0.24 18.50
C ALA A 63 26.41 1.16 17.86
N ARG A 64 27.48 1.95 17.98
CA ARG A 64 27.55 3.32 17.42
C ARG A 64 27.45 3.29 15.90
N GLU A 65 28.23 2.43 15.24
CA GLU A 65 28.25 2.34 13.77
C GLU A 65 26.94 1.77 13.22
N THR A 66 26.36 0.77 13.89
CA THR A 66 25.07 0.20 13.50
C THR A 66 23.95 1.23 13.60
N VAL A 67 23.88 1.98 14.71
CA VAL A 67 22.88 3.07 14.87
C VAL A 67 23.09 4.16 13.83
N LYS A 68 24.35 4.61 13.62
CA LYS A 68 24.67 5.63 12.61
C LYS A 68 24.22 5.20 11.22
N ARG A 69 24.48 3.95 10.83
CA ARG A 69 24.02 3.39 9.55
C ARG A 69 22.50 3.33 9.47
N ALA A 70 21.82 2.81 10.50
CA ALA A 70 20.37 2.70 10.53
C ALA A 70 19.69 4.08 10.36
N VAL A 71 20.21 5.10 11.05
CA VAL A 71 19.73 6.48 10.91
C VAL A 71 19.98 7.02 9.50
N SER A 72 21.19 6.84 8.94
CA SER A 72 21.50 7.31 7.59
C SER A 72 20.63 6.70 6.49
N LEU A 73 20.18 5.45 6.67
CA LEU A 73 19.25 4.80 5.74
C LEU A 73 17.84 5.40 5.84
N LYS A 74 17.41 5.78 7.04
CA LYS A 74 16.15 6.49 7.26
C LYS A 74 16.18 7.91 6.70
N GLU A 75 17.31 8.61 6.87
CA GLU A 75 17.52 9.97 6.35
C GLU A 75 17.60 10.03 4.81
N ARG A 76 17.82 8.89 4.13
CA ARG A 76 17.79 8.81 2.66
C ARG A 76 16.39 8.97 2.05
N GLN A 77 15.35 9.07 2.88
CA GLN A 77 14.04 9.53 2.46
C GLN A 77 14.10 11.07 2.30
N TYR A 78 14.34 11.53 1.08
CA TYR A 78 14.26 12.95 0.74
C TYR A 78 12.90 13.50 1.12
N ASN A 79 12.85 14.25 2.21
CA ASN A 79 11.66 14.98 2.59
C ASN A 79 11.56 16.18 1.65
N LEU A 80 10.51 16.23 0.82
CA LEU A 80 10.25 17.37 -0.07
C LEU A 80 10.23 18.70 0.69
N ALA A 81 9.85 18.66 1.97
CA ALA A 81 9.89 19.81 2.87
C ALA A 81 11.32 20.33 3.16
N ASP A 82 12.29 19.42 3.34
CA ASP A 82 13.69 19.79 3.57
C ASP A 82 14.33 20.27 2.27
N TRP A 83 14.00 19.65 1.13
CA TRP A 83 14.38 20.20 -0.18
C TRP A 83 13.79 21.61 -0.40
N TRP A 84 12.51 21.84 -0.07
CA TRP A 84 11.88 23.16 -0.17
C TRP A 84 12.51 24.22 0.76
N ARG A 85 13.12 23.81 1.87
CA ARG A 85 13.92 24.69 2.74
C ARG A 85 15.25 25.11 2.11
N THR A 86 15.84 24.27 1.26
CA THR A 86 17.09 24.60 0.54
C THR A 86 16.88 25.50 -0.67
N VAL A 87 15.65 25.61 -1.19
CA VAL A 87 15.32 26.51 -2.30
C VAL A 87 15.31 27.97 -1.82
N THR A 88 16.11 28.82 -2.47
CA THR A 88 16.24 30.24 -2.14
C THR A 88 14.94 31.00 -2.40
N PHE A 89 14.76 32.14 -1.71
CA PHE A 89 13.57 32.99 -1.84
C PHE A 89 13.30 33.43 -3.29
N ALA A 90 14.37 33.67 -4.08
CA ALA A 90 14.27 34.08 -5.48
C ALA A 90 13.59 33.02 -6.37
N TRP A 91 13.91 31.74 -6.16
CA TRP A 91 13.31 30.64 -6.93
C TRP A 91 11.84 30.41 -6.55
N LYS A 92 11.49 30.59 -5.27
CA LYS A 92 10.11 30.55 -4.79
C LYS A 92 9.28 31.67 -5.43
N ALA A 93 9.82 32.89 -5.44
CA ALA A 93 9.17 34.04 -6.04
C ALA A 93 8.95 33.84 -7.56
N ALA A 94 9.96 33.35 -8.29
CA ALA A 94 9.85 33.07 -9.71
C ALA A 94 8.81 31.99 -10.04
N ALA A 95 8.71 30.92 -9.24
CA ALA A 95 7.70 29.89 -9.44
C ALA A 95 6.28 30.44 -9.21
N CYS A 96 6.08 31.27 -8.17
CA CYS A 96 4.80 31.90 -7.90
C CYS A 96 4.37 32.87 -9.01
N THR A 97 5.30 33.66 -9.57
CA THR A 97 4.96 34.61 -10.64
C THR A 97 4.57 33.90 -11.93
N VAL A 98 5.28 32.82 -12.31
CA VAL A 98 4.93 32.00 -13.48
C VAL A 98 3.57 31.32 -13.30
N ALA A 99 3.29 30.75 -12.13
CA ALA A 99 2.00 30.12 -11.85
C ALA A 99 0.83 31.12 -11.92
N LEU A 100 0.99 32.31 -11.31
CA LEU A 100 -0.02 33.36 -11.36
C LEU A 100 -0.22 33.88 -12.79
N ALA A 101 0.86 34.10 -13.54
CA ALA A 101 0.76 34.52 -14.93
C ALA A 101 0.03 33.48 -15.79
N GLY A 102 0.30 32.18 -15.61
CA GLY A 102 -0.38 31.09 -16.30
C GLY A 102 -1.89 31.05 -15.99
N ILE A 103 -2.28 31.23 -14.72
CA ILE A 103 -3.69 31.29 -14.32
C ILE A 103 -4.39 32.49 -14.94
N ILE A 104 -3.74 33.67 -14.94
CA ILE A 104 -4.30 34.90 -15.50
C ILE A 104 -4.48 34.77 -17.02
N ILE A 105 -3.45 34.28 -17.73
CA ILE A 105 -3.47 34.10 -19.18
C ILE A 105 -4.50 33.04 -19.57
N GLY A 106 -4.52 31.89 -18.88
CA GLY A 106 -5.50 30.83 -19.12
C GLY A 106 -6.93 31.29 -18.86
N GLY A 107 -7.16 32.04 -17.78
CA GLY A 107 -8.47 32.63 -17.47
C GLY A 107 -8.91 33.69 -18.48
N ALA A 108 -7.98 34.47 -19.03
CA ALA A 108 -8.28 35.44 -20.09
C ALA A 108 -8.64 34.76 -21.42
N LEU A 109 -7.93 33.69 -21.78
CA LEU A 109 -8.23 32.89 -22.98
C LEU A 109 -9.55 32.13 -22.85
N ALA A 110 -9.89 31.63 -21.66
CA ALA A 110 -11.17 30.95 -21.41
C ALA A 110 -12.41 31.87 -21.60
N LYS A 111 -12.22 33.18 -21.49
CA LYS A 111 -13.27 34.18 -21.75
C LYS A 111 -13.41 34.57 -23.22
N GLN A 112 -12.45 34.18 -24.08
CA GLN A 112 -12.64 34.36 -25.51
C GLN A 112 -13.63 33.31 -26.02
N PRO A 113 -14.59 33.69 -26.88
CA PRO A 113 -15.53 32.75 -27.46
C PRO A 113 -14.75 31.88 -28.46
N PHE A 114 -14.09 30.83 -27.96
CA PHE A 114 -13.65 29.72 -28.81
C PHE A 114 -14.88 29.29 -29.60
N GLY A 115 -14.79 29.47 -30.91
CA GLY A 115 -15.93 29.52 -31.83
C GLY A 115 -16.97 28.44 -31.49
N ARG A 116 -18.21 28.89 -31.25
CA ARG A 116 -19.36 27.99 -31.24
C ARG A 116 -19.36 27.28 -32.59
N VAL A 117 -18.85 26.05 -32.65
CA VAL A 117 -19.16 25.15 -33.75
C VAL A 117 -20.65 24.90 -33.64
N ALA A 118 -21.43 25.62 -34.44
CA ALA A 118 -22.86 25.38 -34.54
C ALA A 118 -23.02 23.93 -35.01
N PRO A 119 -23.75 23.07 -34.28
CA PRO A 119 -24.01 21.73 -34.76
C PRO A 119 -24.77 21.84 -36.07
N THR A 120 -24.16 21.42 -37.18
CA THR A 120 -24.83 21.33 -38.47
C THR A 120 -25.97 20.32 -38.32
N THR A 121 -27.20 20.82 -38.43
CA THR A 121 -28.48 20.10 -38.30
C THR A 121 -28.58 18.86 -39.20
N SER A 122 -27.68 18.73 -40.18
CA SER A 122 -27.53 17.55 -41.04
C SER A 122 -27.08 16.29 -40.29
N VAL A 123 -26.23 16.41 -39.25
CA VAL A 123 -25.72 15.24 -38.51
C VAL A 123 -26.75 14.67 -37.54
N GLN A 124 -27.57 15.52 -36.91
CA GLN A 124 -28.67 15.05 -36.05
C GLN A 124 -29.72 14.28 -36.84
N LYS A 125 -30.04 14.70 -38.08
CA LYS A 125 -31.06 14.00 -38.88
C LYS A 125 -30.60 12.61 -39.34
N ALA A 126 -29.30 12.40 -39.50
CA ALA A 126 -28.74 11.08 -39.83
C ALA A 126 -28.77 10.13 -38.63
N LEU A 127 -28.46 10.62 -37.41
CA LEU A 127 -28.44 9.79 -36.19
C LEU A 127 -29.83 9.33 -35.71
N PHE A 128 -30.91 10.03 -36.10
CA PHE A 128 -32.28 9.67 -35.72
C PHE A 128 -33.08 9.02 -36.88
N ALA A 129 -32.48 8.81 -38.05
CA ALA A 129 -33.13 8.13 -39.17
C ALA A 129 -32.96 6.60 -39.13
N ASP A 130 -32.06 6.09 -38.29
CA ASP A 130 -31.86 4.65 -38.09
C ASP A 130 -32.93 4.10 -37.14
N ASN A 131 -34.17 4.01 -37.63
CA ASN A 131 -35.22 3.19 -37.03
C ASN A 131 -34.98 1.72 -37.42
N GLU A 132 -33.94 1.10 -36.87
CA GLU A 132 -33.78 -0.35 -36.90
C GLU A 132 -34.60 -0.98 -35.76
N PRO A 133 -35.65 -1.77 -36.05
CA PRO A 133 -36.53 -2.36 -35.03
C PRO A 133 -35.89 -3.54 -34.26
N SER A 134 -34.60 -3.80 -34.43
CA SER A 134 -33.89 -4.97 -33.90
C SER A 134 -33.36 -4.79 -32.47
N LEU A 135 -33.24 -3.55 -31.95
CA LEU A 135 -32.56 -3.29 -30.68
C LEU A 135 -33.43 -2.70 -29.55
N SER A 136 -34.72 -2.43 -29.79
CA SER A 136 -35.61 -1.77 -28.81
C SER A 136 -36.25 -2.71 -27.78
N LYS A 137 -36.16 -4.04 -27.96
CA LYS A 137 -36.77 -5.00 -27.00
C LYS A 137 -35.85 -5.41 -25.85
N THR A 138 -34.53 -5.29 -25.99
CA THR A 138 -33.60 -5.88 -25.00
C THR A 138 -33.18 -4.91 -23.91
N TYR A 139 -33.18 -3.59 -24.17
CA TYR A 139 -32.73 -2.60 -23.18
C TYR A 139 -33.85 -2.09 -22.25
N THR A 140 -35.11 -2.18 -22.67
CA THR A 140 -36.24 -1.64 -21.90
C THR A 140 -36.60 -2.50 -20.68
N THR A 141 -36.11 -3.74 -20.59
CA THR A 141 -36.44 -4.67 -19.50
C THR A 141 -35.51 -4.56 -18.27
N ILE A 142 -34.37 -3.88 -18.37
CA ILE A 142 -33.40 -3.79 -17.26
C ILE A 142 -33.69 -2.63 -16.28
N VAL A 143 -34.59 -1.69 -16.64
CA VAL A 143 -34.82 -0.47 -15.83
C VAL A 143 -36.08 -0.54 -14.93
N ILE A 144 -36.89 -1.60 -15.00
CA ILE A 144 -38.16 -1.68 -14.22
C ILE A 144 -38.12 -2.72 -13.07
N ALA A 145 -37.10 -3.57 -12.97
CA ALA A 145 -36.99 -4.58 -11.89
C ALA A 145 -36.04 -4.16 -10.74
N GLY A 146 -35.99 -2.86 -10.42
CA GLY A 146 -35.08 -2.29 -9.43
C GLY A 146 -35.72 -1.24 -8.51
N ARG A 147 -36.97 -1.45 -8.09
CA ARG A 147 -37.57 -0.70 -6.98
C ARG A 147 -38.53 -1.57 -6.19
#